data_AF-A0A966DY28-F1
#
_entry.id   AF-A0A966DY28-F1
#
_cell.length_a   1.000
_cell.length_b   1.000
_cell.length_c   1.000
_cell.angle_alpha   90.00
_cell.angle_beta   90.00
_cell.angle_gamma   90.00
#
_symmetry.space_group_name_H-M   'P 1'
#
loop_
_entity.id
_entity.type
_entity.pdbx_description
1 polymer ?
#
loop_
_entity_poly.entity_id
_entity_poly.type
_entity_poly.pdbx_seq_one_letter_code
_entity_poly.pdbx_strand_id
1 'polypeptide(L)' 'MTNLALPSVPSFDDKVEILGRQITLLAGQINAANHRLLKLIAEFDRRKGWCSDGTVRSCAHWLNW' A
#
# COMPACT_ATOMS: atom_id res chain seq x y z
N MET A 1 16.80 17.31 43.86
CA MET A 1 15.39 16.94 43.61
C MET A 1 15.16 17.06 42.11
N THR A 2 15.23 15.96 41.38
CA THR A 2 15.03 15.96 39.92
C THR A 2 13.54 16.08 39.66
N ASN A 3 13.12 17.20 39.08
CA ASN A 3 11.73 17.46 38.74
C ASN A 3 11.31 16.45 37.65
N LEU A 4 10.50 15.45 38.01
CA LEU A 4 9.90 14.52 37.05
C LEU A 4 8.80 15.30 36.30
N ALA A 5 9.17 16.03 35.26
CA ALA A 5 8.19 16.57 34.33
C ALA A 5 7.46 15.39 33.68
N LEU A 6 6.21 15.16 34.06
CA LEU A 6 5.35 14.18 33.38
C LEU A 6 5.24 14.57 31.90
N PRO A 7 5.26 13.61 30.96
CA PRO A 7 5.05 13.92 29.55
C PRO A 7 3.69 14.62 29.39
N SER A 8 3.68 15.78 28.71
CA SER A 8 2.46 16.53 28.42
C SER A 8 1.52 15.68 27.57
N VAL A 9 0.23 15.66 27.94
CA VAL A 9 -0.81 14.98 27.16
C VAL A 9 -0.85 15.57 25.75
N PRO A 10 -0.82 14.76 24.68
CA PRO A 10 -0.91 15.26 23.31
C PRO A 10 -2.20 16.04 23.10
N SER A 11 -2.08 17.24 22.52
CA SER A 11 -3.21 18.07 22.11
C SER A 11 -3.99 17.40 20.98
N PHE A 12 -5.16 17.95 20.64
CA PHE A 12 -5.91 17.48 19.48
C PHE A 12 -5.11 17.64 18.18
N ASP A 13 -4.41 18.77 18.03
CA ASP A 13 -3.60 19.07 16.86
C ASP A 13 -2.47 18.05 16.68
N ASP A 14 -1.80 17.67 17.78
CA ASP A 14 -0.77 16.61 17.76
C ASP A 14 -1.35 15.27 17.28
N LYS A 15 -2.57 14.92 17.72
CA LYS A 15 -3.23 13.67 17.30
C LYS A 15 -3.59 13.68 15.82
N VAL A 16 -4.02 14.82 15.27
CA VAL A 16 -4.33 14.98 13.85
C VAL A 16 -3.05 14.88 13.01
N GLU A 17 -1.95 15.50 13.44
CA GLU A 17 -0.65 15.38 12.74
C GLU A 17 -0.18 13.92 12.73
N ILE A 18 -0.21 13.26 13.89
CA ILE A 18 0.18 11.84 14.02
C ILE A 18 -0.65 10.98 13.07
N LEU A 19 -1.97 11.19 13.02
CA LEU A 19 -2.86 10.47 12.12
C LEU A 19 -2.51 10.73 10.65
N GLY A 20 -2.23 11.98 10.27
CA GLY A 20 -1.80 12.34 8.92
C GLY A 20 -0.49 11.64 8.52
N ARG A 21 0.46 11.52 9.44
CA ARG A 21 1.71 10.77 9.22
C ARG A 21 1.46 9.28 9.04
N GLN A 22 0.55 8.69 9.82
CA GLN A 22 0.17 7.27 9.69
C GLN A 22 -0.49 6.99 8.34
N ILE A 23 -1.42 7.86 7.91
CA ILE A 23 -2.06 7.78 6.59
C ILE A 23 -1.01 7.87 5.48
N THR A 24 -0.10 8.83 5.58
CA THR A 24 0.97 9.04 4.58
C THR A 24 1.89 7.81 4.49
N LEU A 25 2.30 7.25 5.63
CA LEU A 25 3.12 6.05 5.66
C LEU A 25 2.40 4.84 5.04
N LEU A 26 1.14 4.62 5.42
CA LEU A 26 0.33 3.53 4.90
C LEU A 26 0.12 3.66 3.39
N ALA A 27 -0.18 4.87 2.91
CA ALA A 27 -0.31 5.14 1.48
C ALA A 27 1.00 4.82 0.72
N GLY A 28 2.15 5.20 1.28
CA GLY A 28 3.46 4.85 0.71
C GLY A 28 3.70 3.33 0.64
N GLN A 29 3.33 2.60 1.68
CA GLN A 29 3.43 1.13 1.72
C GLN A 29 2.52 0.47 0.68
N ILE A 30 1.27 0.94 0.57
CA ILE A 30 0.32 0.47 -0.45
C ILE A 30 0.86 0.75 -1.85
N ASN A 31 1.41 1.94 -2.10
CA ASN A 31 2.01 2.28 -3.40
C ASN A 31 3.19 1.38 -3.75
N ALA A 32 4.07 1.09 -2.78
CA ALA A 32 5.19 0.18 -2.99
C ALA A 32 4.73 -1.26 -3.29
N ALA A 33 3.70 -1.73 -2.56
CA ALA A 33 3.09 -3.03 -2.80
C ALA A 33 2.42 -3.11 -4.18
N ASN A 34 1.67 -2.07 -4.57
CA ASN A 34 1.03 -1.97 -5.88
C ASN A 34 2.06 -1.97 -7.01
N HIS A 35 3.15 -1.21 -6.87
CA HIS A 35 4.23 -1.25 -7.85
C HIS A 35 4.81 -2.67 -8.00
N ARG A 36 5.09 -3.35 -6.89
CA ARG A 36 5.59 -4.74 -6.92
C ARG A 36 4.59 -5.68 -7.60
N LEU A 37 3.30 -5.55 -7.30
CA LEU A 37 2.23 -6.33 -7.92
C LEU A 37 2.19 -6.11 -9.44
N LEU A 38 2.20 -4.85 -9.89
CA LEU A 38 2.18 -4.50 -11.32
C LEU A 38 3.40 -5.08 -12.06
N LYS A 39 4.58 -5.09 -11.43
CA LYS A 39 5.78 -5.72 -12.01
C LYS A 39 5.61 -7.22 -12.20
N LEU A 40 4.98 -7.92 -11.25
CA LEU A 40 4.69 -9.35 -11.35
C LEU A 40 3.66 -9.63 -12.44
N ILE A 41 2.57 -8.85 -12.49
CA ILE A 41 1.55 -8.95 -13.55
C ILE A 41 2.18 -8.74 -14.93
N ALA A 42 3.04 -7.73 -15.09
CA ALA A 42 3.70 -7.46 -16.36
C ALA A 42 4.63 -8.60 -16.79
N GLU A 43 5.31 -9.26 -15.85
CA GLU A 43 6.13 -10.44 -16.15
C GLU A 43 5.27 -11.65 -16.49
N PHE A 44 4.17 -11.86 -15.78
CA PHE A 44 3.21 -12.93 -16.05
C PHE A 44 2.59 -12.78 -17.45
N ASP A 45 2.23 -11.56 -17.83
CA ASP A 45 1.71 -11.22 -19.15
C ASP A 45 2.74 -11.48 -20.25
N ARG A 46 4.00 -11.05 -20.08
CA ARG A 46 5.11 -11.34 -21.02
C ARG A 46 5.32 -12.83 -21.24
N ARG A 47 5.14 -13.64 -20.20
CA ARG A 47 5.25 -15.11 -20.27
C ARG A 47 4.02 -15.78 -20.89
N LYS A 48 3.04 -15.00 -21.37
CA LYS A 48 1.74 -15.49 -21.85
C LYS A 48 1.05 -16.38 -20.81
N GLY A 49 1.24 -16.07 -19.52
CA GLY A 49 0.68 -16.87 -18.42
C GLY A 49 -0.85 -16.90 -18.40
N TRP A 50 -1.48 -15.92 -19.04
CA TRP A 50 -2.94 -15.90 -19.25
C TRP A 50 -3.42 -16.90 -20.30
N CYS A 51 -2.54 -17.42 -21.15
CA CYS A 51 -2.93 -18.26 -22.29
C CYS A 51 -3.01 -19.77 -21.97
N SER A 52 -2.90 -20.19 -20.70
CA SER A 52 -3.03 -21.60 -20.30
C SER A 52 -4.50 -21.97 -20.02
N ASP A 53 -5.10 -22.73 -20.93
CA ASP A 53 -6.22 -23.66 -20.75
C ASP A 53 -7.49 -23.18 -19.98
N GLY A 54 -7.89 -21.90 -20.08
CA GLY A 54 -9.08 -21.42 -19.36
C GLY A 54 -9.58 -20.00 -19.62
N THR A 55 -10.55 -19.59 -18.78
CA THR A 55 -11.51 -18.46 -18.91
C THR A 55 -10.87 -17.07 -19.07
N VAL A 56 -9.69 -16.83 -18.51
CA VAL A 56 -9.02 -15.52 -18.53
C VAL A 56 -8.09 -15.45 -19.74
N ARG A 57 -8.53 -14.79 -20.81
CA ARG A 57 -7.83 -14.82 -22.11
C ARG A 57 -6.70 -13.80 -22.24
N SER A 58 -6.60 -12.83 -21.32
CA SER A 58 -5.57 -11.78 -21.30
C SER A 58 -5.55 -11.04 -19.97
N CYS A 59 -4.48 -10.29 -19.71
CA CYS A 59 -4.38 -9.37 -18.56
C CYS A 59 -5.55 -8.38 -18.52
N ALA A 60 -5.98 -7.86 -19.67
CA ALA A 60 -7.11 -6.92 -19.75
C ALA A 60 -8.44 -7.56 -19.32
N HIS A 61 -8.65 -8.86 -19.62
CA HIS A 61 -9.82 -9.58 -19.12
C HIS A 61 -9.76 -9.71 -17.59
N TRP A 62 -8.58 -10.07 -17.05
CA TRP A 62 -8.39 -10.21 -15.61
C TRP A 62 -8.60 -8.92 -14.82
N LEU A 63 -8.15 -7.77 -15.35
CA LEU A 63 -8.30 -6.46 -14.71
C LEU A 63 -9.71 -5.86 -14.83
N ASN A 64 -10.59 -6.46 -15.64
CA ASN A 64 -11.95 -5.97 -15.89
C ASN A 64 -13.01 -6.67 -15.02
N TRP A 65 -12.58 -7.51 -14.08
CA TRP A 65 -13.38 -8.09 -13.01
C TRP A 65 -13.10 -7.36 -11.69
#